data_AF-A0A151M2I2-F1
#
_entry.id   AF-A0A151M2I2-F1
#
_cell.length_a   1.000
_cell.length_b   1.000
_cell.length_c   1.000
_cell.angle_alpha   90.00
_cell.angle_beta   90.00
_cell.angle_gamma   90.00
#
_symmetry.space_group_name_H-M   'P 1'
#
loop_
_entity.id
_entity.type
_entity.pdbx_description
1 polymer ?
#
loop_
_entity_poly.entity_id
_entity_poly.type
_entity_poly.pdbx_seq_one_letter_code
_entity_poly.pdbx_strand_id
1 'polypeptide(L)'
;MVVIFSGCPDSLIKELHHFRILGEEQYNRYQRYGAEECVLQMGGVLCPVPGCGSGLLPEPGERKIRCEPCSGLGCGFMFCRECKEKYHDGECSTLFNTQGAVAQQGYVVDEHAAMRARWEEASRETIQKTTKPCPHCQVPVEKNGGCMHMKCPRPQCRFEWCWNCGLEWNRNCMGDHWFD
;
A
#
# COMPACT_ATOMS: atom_id res chain seq x y z
N MET A 1 7.65 2.33 -11.22
CA MET A 1 6.35 1.63 -11.30
C MET A 1 6.45 0.45 -10.34
N VAL A 2 5.81 0.51 -9.17
CA VAL A 2 5.87 -0.57 -8.19
C VAL A 2 4.94 -1.67 -8.68
N VAL A 3 5.49 -2.78 -9.17
CA VAL A 3 4.71 -3.95 -9.56
C VAL A 3 4.53 -4.80 -8.31
N ILE A 4 3.30 -4.93 -7.83
CA ILE A 4 2.96 -5.70 -6.64
C ILE A 4 2.22 -6.95 -7.10
N PHE A 5 2.78 -8.11 -6.81
CA PHE A 5 2.08 -9.37 -6.96
C PHE A 5 1.16 -9.58 -5.76
N SER A 6 -0.12 -9.78 -6.02
CA SER A 6 -1.06 -10.29 -5.04
C SER A 6 -0.67 -11.73 -4.68
N GLY A 7 -0.57 -12.04 -3.38
CA GLY A 7 -0.44 -13.42 -2.89
C GLY A 7 0.94 -13.83 -2.32
N CYS A 8 1.92 -12.95 -2.24
CA CYS A 8 3.16 -13.23 -1.50
C CYS A 8 2.96 -13.02 0.02
N PRO A 9 3.51 -13.89 0.90
CA PRO A 9 3.52 -13.62 2.34
C PRO A 9 4.36 -12.38 2.64
N ASP A 10 3.95 -11.60 3.65
CA ASP A 10 4.63 -10.39 4.16
C ASP A 10 4.91 -9.27 3.13
N SER A 11 4.19 -9.23 2.01
CA SER A 11 4.39 -8.25 0.93
C SER A 11 3.40 -7.07 0.96
N LEU A 12 2.78 -6.80 2.11
CA LEU A 12 1.83 -5.68 2.24
C LEU A 12 2.56 -4.34 2.07
N ILE A 13 1.94 -3.44 1.30
CA ILE A 13 2.42 -2.06 1.14
C ILE A 13 2.35 -1.37 2.50
N LYS A 14 3.50 -0.91 2.99
CA LYS A 14 3.58 -0.24 4.31
C LYS A 14 3.25 1.26 4.24
N GLU A 15 3.52 1.90 3.11
CA GLU A 15 3.32 3.34 2.93
C GLU A 15 2.01 3.62 2.19
N LEU A 16 1.03 4.16 2.92
CA LEU A 16 -0.34 4.40 2.47
C LEU A 16 -0.42 5.39 1.30
N HIS A 17 0.54 6.29 1.17
CA HIS A 17 0.56 7.28 0.10
C HIS A 17 0.71 6.67 -1.30
N HIS A 18 1.19 5.43 -1.42
CA HIS A 18 1.22 4.72 -2.70
C HIS A 18 -0.18 4.56 -3.31
N PHE A 19 -1.23 4.46 -2.49
CA PHE A 19 -2.60 4.35 -2.98
C PHE A 19 -3.13 5.64 -3.61
N ARG A 20 -2.46 6.80 -3.43
CA ARG A 20 -2.82 8.04 -4.12
C ARG A 20 -2.67 7.94 -5.65
N ILE A 21 -1.85 7.00 -6.13
CA ILE A 21 -1.68 6.73 -7.57
C ILE A 21 -3.01 6.31 -8.23
N LEU A 22 -3.96 5.77 -7.46
CA LEU A 22 -5.29 5.38 -7.95
C LEU A 22 -6.22 6.58 -8.24
N GLY A 23 -5.80 7.80 -7.91
CA GLY A 23 -6.62 9.01 -7.99
C GLY A 23 -7.44 9.28 -6.73
N GLU A 24 -7.90 10.53 -6.58
CA GLU A 24 -8.55 11.01 -5.35
C GLU A 24 -9.81 10.23 -4.98
N GLU A 25 -10.67 9.90 -5.95
CA GLU A 25 -11.91 9.16 -5.71
C GLU A 25 -11.64 7.77 -5.10
N GLN A 26 -10.70 7.02 -5.68
CA GLN A 26 -10.35 5.69 -5.21
C GLN A 26 -9.57 5.74 -3.89
N TYR A 27 -8.73 6.75 -3.70
CA TYR A 27 -8.02 6.95 -2.43
C TYR A 27 -8.98 7.29 -1.29
N ASN A 28 -9.98 8.15 -1.54
CA ASN A 28 -11.03 8.45 -0.55
C ASN A 28 -11.83 7.19 -0.19
N ARG A 29 -12.15 6.36 -1.19
CA ARG A 29 -12.81 5.07 -0.98
C ARG A 29 -11.93 4.10 -0.17
N TYR A 30 -10.63 4.05 -0.46
CA TYR A 30 -9.65 3.27 0.30
C TYR A 30 -9.58 3.72 1.77
N GLN A 31 -9.48 5.02 2.03
CA GLN A 31 -9.45 5.56 3.40
C GLN A 31 -10.72 5.21 4.18
N ARG A 32 -11.88 5.33 3.53
CA ARG A 32 -13.17 4.95 4.12
C ARG A 32 -13.20 3.46 4.47
N TYR A 33 -12.79 2.58 3.56
CA TYR A 33 -12.72 1.14 3.83
C TYR A 33 -11.73 0.81 4.95
N GLY A 34 -10.57 1.48 5.00
CA GLY A 34 -9.62 1.31 6.12
C GLY A 34 -10.23 1.67 7.48
N ALA A 35 -11.00 2.75 7.55
CA ALA A 35 -11.70 3.14 8.77
C ALA A 35 -12.83 2.17 9.14
N GLU A 36 -13.62 1.74 8.15
CA GLU A 36 -14.70 0.77 8.33
C GLU A 36 -14.16 -0.59 8.85
N GLU A 37 -13.10 -1.12 8.23
CA GLU A 37 -12.46 -2.37 8.66
C GLU A 37 -11.86 -2.27 10.06
N CYS A 38 -11.25 -1.13 10.41
CA CYS A 38 -10.73 -0.91 11.77
C CYS A 38 -11.84 -1.00 12.83
N VAL A 39 -12.99 -0.36 12.57
CA VAL A 39 -14.17 -0.43 13.46
C VAL A 39 -14.64 -1.86 13.62
N LEU A 40 -14.72 -2.63 12.52
CA LEU A 40 -15.15 -4.03 12.55
C LEU A 40 -14.16 -4.92 13.33
N GLN A 41 -12.86 -4.73 13.14
CA GLN A 41 -11.81 -5.46 13.87
C GLN A 41 -11.84 -5.17 15.38
N MET A 42 -12.26 -3.96 15.77
CA MET A 42 -12.47 -3.59 17.17
C MET A 42 -13.79 -4.14 17.76
N GLY A 43 -14.56 -4.94 17.01
CA GLY A 43 -15.86 -5.48 17.45
C GLY A 43 -17.03 -4.51 17.29
N GLY A 44 -16.82 -3.41 16.58
CA GLY A 44 -17.82 -2.43 16.24
C GLY A 44 -18.80 -2.88 15.16
N VAL A 45 -19.66 -1.95 14.75
CA VAL A 45 -20.65 -2.14 13.68
C VAL A 45 -20.81 -0.89 12.84
N LEU A 46 -21.11 -1.07 11.56
CA LEU A 46 -21.44 0.03 10.65
C LEU A 46 -22.95 0.26 10.61
N CYS A 47 -23.36 1.52 10.48
CA CYS A 47 -24.75 1.89 10.25
C CYS A 47 -25.22 1.37 8.88
N PRO A 48 -26.34 0.62 8.80
CA PRO A 48 -26.81 0.02 7.54
C PRO A 48 -27.55 1.00 6.62
N VAL A 49 -27.84 2.22 7.08
CA VAL A 49 -28.59 3.19 6.29
C VAL A 49 -27.77 3.65 5.07
N PRO A 50 -28.30 3.51 3.84
CA PRO A 50 -27.63 4.00 2.64
C PRO A 50 -27.29 5.49 2.77
N GLY A 51 -26.04 5.84 2.48
CA GLY A 51 -25.55 7.22 2.60
C GLY A 51 -25.08 7.64 4.00
N CYS A 52 -25.30 6.82 5.04
CA CYS A 52 -24.75 7.06 6.38
C CYS A 52 -23.43 6.29 6.59
N GLY A 53 -23.49 4.98 6.86
CA GLY A 53 -22.29 4.16 7.04
C GLY A 53 -21.40 4.54 8.23
N SER A 54 -21.91 5.29 9.22
CA SER A 54 -21.14 5.64 10.42
C SER A 54 -20.66 4.39 11.16
N GLY A 55 -19.38 4.37 11.55
CA GLY A 55 -18.81 3.33 12.40
C GLY A 55 -19.11 3.59 13.87
N LEU A 56 -19.63 2.56 14.56
CA LEU A 56 -20.07 2.62 15.94
C LEU A 56 -19.34 1.55 16.76
N LEU A 57 -18.92 1.90 17.97
CA LEU A 57 -18.27 0.99 18.93
C LEU A 57 -19.17 0.81 20.16
N PRO A 58 -20.28 0.06 20.05
CA PRO A 58 -21.14 -0.22 21.19
C PRO A 58 -20.54 -1.27 22.12
N GLU A 59 -20.98 -1.29 23.37
CA GLU A 59 -20.54 -2.27 24.36
C GLU A 59 -20.78 -3.72 23.86
N PRO A 60 -19.90 -4.68 24.23
CA PRO A 60 -20.10 -6.08 23.89
C PRO A 60 -21.45 -6.60 24.41
N GLY A 61 -22.22 -7.26 23.55
CA GLY A 61 -23.52 -7.86 23.91
C GLY A 61 -24.73 -6.93 23.79
N GLU A 62 -24.55 -5.63 23.55
CA GLU A 62 -25.69 -4.76 23.25
C GLU A 62 -26.23 -5.06 21.84
N ARG A 63 -27.49 -5.53 21.77
CA ARG A 63 -28.17 -5.86 20.49
C ARG A 63 -28.84 -4.65 19.86
N LYS A 64 -29.23 -3.67 20.68
CA LYS A 64 -29.90 -2.45 20.26
C LYS A 64 -28.89 -1.35 19.98
N ILE A 65 -28.63 -1.06 18.71
CA ILE A 65 -27.64 -0.05 18.34
C ILE A 65 -28.38 1.20 17.84
N ARG A 66 -28.01 2.37 18.37
CA ARG A 66 -28.46 3.66 17.86
C ARG A 66 -27.30 4.34 17.14
N CYS A 67 -27.52 4.72 15.89
CA CYS A 67 -26.60 5.60 15.16
C CYS A 67 -26.75 7.03 15.72
N GLU A 68 -25.97 7.37 16.75
CA GLU A 68 -26.12 8.65 17.43
C GLU A 68 -25.71 9.83 16.54
N PRO A 69 -26.53 10.89 16.46
CA PRO A 69 -26.20 12.08 15.68
C PRO A 69 -25.17 12.99 16.37
N CYS A 70 -24.44 12.52 17.39
CA CYS A 70 -23.40 13.31 18.04
C CYS A 70 -22.33 13.70 16.99
N SER A 71 -22.13 15.01 16.84
CA SER A 71 -21.31 15.66 15.80
C SER A 71 -21.93 15.79 14.39
N GLY A 72 -23.21 15.46 14.20
CA GLY A 72 -23.94 15.70 12.94
C GLY A 72 -23.72 14.67 11.82
N LEU A 73 -23.01 13.56 12.10
CA LEU A 73 -22.75 12.49 11.12
C LEU A 73 -23.68 11.27 11.24
N GLY A 74 -24.25 11.00 12.41
CA GLY A 74 -25.17 9.87 12.60
C GLY A 74 -26.59 10.18 12.14
N CYS A 75 -27.29 9.19 11.60
CA CYS A 75 -28.64 9.35 11.05
C CYS A 75 -29.78 9.12 12.07
N GLY A 76 -29.48 8.79 13.32
CA GLY A 76 -30.48 8.50 14.36
C GLY A 76 -31.15 7.13 14.25
N PHE A 77 -30.83 6.34 13.22
CA PHE A 77 -31.44 5.04 12.99
C PHE A 77 -31.11 4.05 14.11
N MET A 78 -32.12 3.33 14.59
CA MET A 78 -31.97 2.26 15.58
C MET A 78 -32.13 0.90 14.92
N PHE A 79 -31.09 0.08 15.02
CA PHE A 79 -31.00 -1.20 14.31
C PHE A 79 -30.48 -2.33 15.21
N CYS A 80 -30.74 -3.56 14.79
CA CYS A 80 -30.25 -4.76 15.44
C CYS A 80 -28.79 -5.04 15.04
N ARG A 81 -27.93 -5.30 16.03
CA ARG A 81 -26.52 -5.67 15.79
C ARG A 81 -26.37 -6.89 14.89
N GLU A 82 -27.30 -7.83 14.97
CA GLU A 82 -27.19 -9.15 14.33
C GLU A 82 -27.66 -9.10 12.86
N CYS A 83 -28.93 -8.79 12.63
CA CYS A 83 -29.52 -8.80 11.28
C CYS A 83 -29.36 -7.48 10.51
N LYS A 84 -28.88 -6.41 11.16
CA LYS A 84 -28.77 -5.04 10.59
C LYS A 84 -30.12 -4.41 10.17
N GLU A 85 -31.24 -5.03 10.49
CA GLU A 85 -32.58 -4.46 10.29
C GLU A 85 -32.98 -3.52 11.42
N LYS A 86 -34.12 -2.82 11.26
CA LYS A 86 -34.72 -2.00 12.33
C LYS A 86 -34.79 -2.80 13.63
N TYR A 87 -34.44 -2.16 14.75
CA TYR A 87 -34.42 -2.85 16.05
C TYR A 87 -35.76 -3.53 16.35
N HIS A 88 -35.67 -4.76 16.84
CA HIS A 88 -36.80 -5.59 17.22
C HIS A 88 -36.50 -6.36 18.52
N ASP A 89 -37.55 -6.66 19.26
CA ASP A 89 -37.51 -7.55 20.41
C ASP A 89 -37.77 -9.00 19.94
N GLY A 90 -37.08 -9.97 20.52
CA GLY A 90 -37.12 -11.38 20.08
C GLY A 90 -36.06 -11.74 19.03
N GLU A 91 -36.20 -12.93 18.44
CA GLU A 91 -35.26 -13.50 17.47
C GLU A 91 -35.30 -12.78 16.12
N CYS A 92 -34.16 -12.80 15.40
CA CYS A 92 -34.10 -12.25 14.03
C CYS A 92 -34.86 -13.15 13.06
N SER A 93 -35.83 -12.57 12.35
CA SER A 93 -36.69 -13.26 11.39
C SER A 93 -35.94 -13.84 10.19
N THR A 94 -34.71 -13.37 9.94
CA THR A 94 -33.88 -13.71 8.79
C THR A 94 -32.50 -14.19 9.23
N LEU A 95 -32.40 -15.43 9.68
CA LEU A 95 -31.12 -16.17 9.69
C LEU A 95 -30.71 -16.59 8.26
N PHE A 96 -30.93 -15.74 7.26
CA PHE A 96 -30.49 -15.99 5.90
C PHE A 96 -29.14 -15.31 5.66
N ASN A 97 -28.12 -16.16 5.72
CA ASN A 97 -26.83 -16.02 5.04
C ASN A 97 -25.75 -15.16 5.72
N THR A 98 -25.43 -15.47 6.98
CA THR A 98 -24.08 -15.28 7.52
C THR A 98 -23.15 -16.44 7.13
N GLN A 99 -23.24 -16.94 5.90
CA GLN A 99 -22.03 -17.39 5.23
C GLN A 99 -21.40 -16.11 4.70
N GLY A 100 -20.53 -15.50 5.51
CA GLY A 100 -19.55 -14.58 4.97
C GLY A 100 -18.93 -15.27 3.77
N ALA A 101 -19.16 -14.71 2.58
CA ALA A 101 -18.40 -15.06 1.41
C ALA A 101 -16.96 -14.57 1.65
N VAL A 102 -16.25 -15.23 2.56
CA VAL A 102 -14.82 -15.49 2.39
C VAL A 102 -14.77 -16.50 1.26
N ALA A 103 -15.18 -16.08 0.06
CA ALA A 103 -14.69 -16.71 -1.13
C ALA A 103 -13.19 -16.47 -1.06
N GLN A 104 -12.45 -17.50 -0.68
CA GLN A 104 -11.11 -17.71 -1.17
C GLN A 104 -11.21 -17.80 -2.70
N GLN A 105 -11.53 -16.70 -3.36
CA GLN A 105 -11.16 -16.49 -4.74
C GLN A 105 -9.65 -16.34 -4.68
N GLY A 106 -8.97 -17.48 -4.74
CA GLY A 106 -7.53 -17.53 -4.95
C GLY A 106 -7.23 -16.59 -6.10
N TYR A 107 -6.45 -15.54 -5.82
CA TYR A 107 -5.99 -14.65 -6.86
C TYR A 107 -5.23 -15.49 -7.87
N VAL A 108 -5.81 -15.68 -9.05
CA VAL A 108 -5.17 -16.42 -10.14
C VAL A 108 -4.10 -15.51 -10.71
N VAL A 109 -2.88 -15.71 -10.26
CA VAL A 109 -1.70 -15.08 -10.84
C VAL A 109 -1.16 -16.00 -11.91
N ASP A 110 -0.96 -15.49 -13.13
CA ASP A 110 -0.26 -16.23 -14.18
C ASP A 110 1.20 -16.45 -13.77
N GLU A 111 1.60 -17.71 -13.59
CA GLU A 111 2.92 -18.11 -13.11
C GLU A 111 4.05 -17.58 -14.01
N HIS A 112 3.80 -17.52 -15.31
CA HIS A 112 4.77 -17.07 -16.29
C HIS A 112 4.93 -15.53 -16.30
N ALA A 113 3.87 -14.78 -16.04
CA ALA A 113 3.90 -13.35 -15.80
C ALA A 113 4.55 -13.02 -14.45
N ALA A 114 4.29 -13.82 -13.41
CA ALA A 114 4.93 -13.70 -12.10
C ALA A 114 6.45 -13.89 -12.17
N MET A 115 6.91 -14.87 -12.94
CA MET A 115 8.34 -15.11 -13.16
C MET A 115 9.02 -13.92 -13.88
N ARG A 116 8.40 -13.38 -14.94
CA ARG A 116 8.97 -12.27 -15.73
C ARG A 116 8.98 -10.91 -15.03
N ALA A 117 8.10 -10.70 -14.05
CA ALA A 117 7.97 -9.43 -13.35
C ALA A 117 8.69 -9.40 -11.99
N ARG A 118 9.55 -10.41 -11.71
CA ARG A 118 10.52 -10.36 -10.62
C ARG A 118 11.56 -9.28 -10.91
N TRP A 119 11.70 -8.34 -9.98
CA TRP A 119 12.70 -7.27 -10.06
C TRP A 119 14.15 -7.82 -10.09
N GLU A 120 14.36 -9.01 -9.52
CA GLU A 120 15.70 -9.59 -9.35
C GLU A 120 16.22 -10.42 -10.54
N GLU A 121 15.46 -10.64 -11.61
CA GLU A 121 15.94 -11.47 -12.72
C GLU A 121 15.63 -10.93 -14.12
N ALA A 122 15.96 -9.65 -14.33
CA ALA A 122 16.24 -9.13 -15.67
C ALA A 122 17.72 -9.42 -16.04
N SER A 123 17.87 -10.52 -16.77
CA SER A 123 19.08 -11.13 -17.31
C SER A 123 20.10 -10.19 -17.97
N ARG A 124 21.39 -10.53 -17.79
CA ARG A 124 22.57 -10.20 -18.65
C ARG A 124 22.93 -8.73 -18.95
N GLU A 125 22.00 -7.78 -18.91
CA GLU A 125 22.30 -6.36 -19.09
C GLU A 125 22.93 -5.73 -17.84
N THR A 126 22.61 -6.24 -16.65
CA THR A 126 23.19 -5.80 -15.37
C THR A 126 24.70 -6.00 -15.31
N ILE A 127 25.23 -7.01 -16.00
CA ILE A 127 26.67 -7.30 -16.06
C ILE A 127 27.44 -6.19 -16.82
N GLN A 128 26.81 -5.51 -17.79
CA GLN A 128 27.45 -4.40 -18.51
C GLN A 128 27.43 -3.06 -17.73
N LYS A 129 26.61 -2.95 -16.68
CA LYS A 129 26.42 -1.71 -15.91
C LYS A 129 27.26 -1.62 -14.64
N THR A 130 28.14 -2.59 -14.35
CA THR A 130 28.94 -2.57 -13.11
C THR A 130 30.16 -1.67 -13.20
N THR A 131 30.64 -1.32 -14.40
CA THR A 131 31.88 -0.55 -14.57
C THR A 131 31.68 0.61 -15.55
N LYS A 132 32.04 1.83 -15.14
CA LYS A 132 32.01 3.05 -15.99
C LYS A 132 33.33 3.81 -15.87
N PRO A 133 33.81 4.46 -16.95
CA PRO A 133 35.03 5.25 -16.89
C PRO A 133 34.82 6.52 -16.06
N CYS A 134 35.81 6.87 -15.23
CA CYS A 134 35.82 8.15 -14.52
C CYS A 134 35.80 9.32 -15.52
N PRO A 135 34.88 10.29 -15.39
CA PRO A 135 34.79 11.43 -16.31
C PRO A 135 36.08 12.24 -16.44
N HIS A 136 36.86 12.31 -15.36
CA HIS A 136 38.10 13.10 -15.31
C HIS A 136 39.34 12.34 -15.80
N CYS A 137 39.48 11.05 -15.48
CA CYS A 137 40.73 10.31 -15.74
C CYS A 137 40.58 9.02 -16.55
N GLN A 138 39.35 8.71 -16.97
CA GLN A 138 38.94 7.58 -17.82
C GLN A 138 39.30 6.19 -17.26
N VAL A 139 39.69 6.10 -15.99
CA VAL A 139 39.89 4.82 -15.30
C VAL A 139 38.55 4.12 -15.13
N PRO A 140 38.46 2.83 -15.44
CA PRO A 140 37.29 2.02 -15.12
C PRO A 140 37.03 2.03 -13.61
N VAL A 141 35.85 2.48 -13.19
CA VAL A 141 35.38 2.47 -11.81
C VAL A 141 34.21 1.51 -11.70
N GLU A 142 34.26 0.60 -10.74
CA GLU A 142 33.18 -0.36 -10.46
C GLU A 142 32.16 0.22 -9.47
N LYS A 143 30.86 0.03 -9.71
CA LYS A 143 29.77 0.44 -8.82
C LYS A 143 29.59 -0.59 -7.70
N ASN A 144 30.11 -0.28 -6.52
CA ASN A 144 30.04 -1.16 -5.35
C ASN A 144 28.86 -0.81 -4.41
N GLY A 145 27.63 -0.80 -4.92
CA GLY A 145 26.42 -0.63 -4.11
C GLY A 145 25.31 0.19 -4.75
N GLY A 146 24.38 0.68 -3.91
CA GLY A 146 23.21 1.46 -4.32
C GLY A 146 23.46 2.96 -4.51
N CYS A 147 24.56 3.51 -3.96
CA CYS A 147 24.85 4.95 -4.02
C CYS A 147 25.29 5.41 -5.42
N MET A 148 24.75 6.51 -5.90
CA MET A 148 25.15 7.15 -7.16
C MET A 148 26.34 8.09 -7.02
N HIS A 149 26.73 8.46 -5.79
CA HIS A 149 27.93 9.25 -5.53
C HIS A 149 29.18 8.38 -5.56
N MET A 150 30.00 8.58 -6.59
CA MET A 150 31.21 7.81 -6.82
C MET A 150 32.44 8.66 -6.63
N LYS A 151 33.45 8.09 -5.99
CA LYS A 151 34.77 8.69 -5.85
C LYS A 151 35.78 7.88 -6.64
N CYS A 152 36.50 8.52 -7.54
CA CYS A 152 37.52 7.85 -8.34
C CYS A 152 38.57 7.21 -7.41
N PRO A 153 38.81 5.87 -7.52
CA PRO A 153 39.73 5.16 -6.62
C PRO A 153 41.19 5.54 -6.86
N ARG A 154 41.51 6.10 -8.04
CA ARG A 154 42.84 6.58 -8.39
C ARG A 154 43.28 7.72 -7.45
N PRO A 155 44.36 7.55 -6.66
CA PRO A 155 44.78 8.51 -5.63
C PRO A 155 45.08 9.92 -6.15
N GLN A 156 45.55 10.03 -7.39
CA GLN A 156 45.87 11.29 -8.07
C GLN A 156 44.67 11.97 -8.75
N CYS A 157 43.50 11.34 -8.77
CA CYS A 157 42.28 11.92 -9.33
C CYS A 157 41.28 12.26 -8.22
N ARG A 158 40.83 11.25 -7.44
CA ARG A 158 39.83 11.41 -6.36
C ARG A 158 38.56 12.19 -6.74
N PHE A 159 38.29 12.35 -8.04
CA PHE A 159 37.15 13.10 -8.54
C PHE A 159 35.85 12.45 -8.07
N GLU A 160 34.93 13.29 -7.60
CA GLU A 160 33.63 12.88 -7.09
C GLU A 160 32.55 13.18 -8.13
N TRP A 161 31.83 12.15 -8.54
CA TRP A 161 30.95 12.23 -9.70
C TRP A 161 29.70 11.37 -9.53
N CYS A 162 28.64 11.73 -10.24
CA CYS A 162 27.39 10.98 -10.26
C CYS A 162 27.48 9.82 -11.26
N TRP A 163 27.24 8.59 -10.80
CA TRP A 163 27.23 7.39 -11.63
C TRP A 163 26.21 7.47 -12.76
N ASN A 164 25.05 8.08 -12.52
CA ASN A 164 23.99 8.23 -13.52
C ASN A 164 24.32 9.33 -14.54
N CYS A 165 24.72 10.51 -14.09
CA CYS A 165 24.94 11.67 -14.96
C CYS A 165 26.32 11.69 -15.64
N GLY A 166 27.34 11.06 -15.08
CA GLY A 166 28.72 11.17 -15.57
C GLY A 166 29.35 12.55 -15.35
N LEU A 167 28.78 13.37 -14.45
CA LEU A 167 29.22 14.73 -14.15
C LEU A 167 29.67 14.85 -12.69
N GLU A 168 30.30 15.97 -12.33
CA GLU A 168 30.68 16.29 -10.94
C GLU A 168 29.48 16.16 -10.00
N TRP A 169 29.73 15.55 -8.84
CA TRP A 169 28.70 15.35 -7.83
C TRP A 169 28.18 16.69 -7.31
N ASN A 170 26.86 16.87 -7.34
CA ASN A 170 26.22 18.12 -6.97
C ASN A 170 24.89 17.89 -6.24
N ARG A 171 24.29 18.98 -5.74
CA ARG A 171 23.05 18.93 -4.96
C ARG A 171 21.83 18.43 -5.73
N ASN A 172 21.78 18.64 -7.05
CA ASN A 172 20.67 18.13 -7.86
C ASN A 172 20.76 16.60 -7.95
N CYS A 173 21.97 16.04 -8.13
CA CYS A 173 22.18 14.60 -8.09
C CYS A 173 21.80 13.98 -6.73
N MET A 174 22.06 14.69 -5.62
CA MET A 174 21.59 14.28 -4.29
C MET A 174 20.05 14.27 -4.17
N GLY A 175 19.35 15.20 -4.80
CA GLY A 175 17.88 15.26 -4.71
C GLY A 175 17.18 14.26 -5.63
N ASP A 176 17.66 14.14 -6.86
CA ASP A 176 16.92 13.45 -7.93
C ASP A 176 17.23 11.95 -8.00
N HIS A 177 18.46 11.54 -7.68
CA HIS A 177 18.91 10.15 -7.85
C HIS A 177 20.11 9.84 -6.96
N TRP A 178 19.96 10.06 -5.64
CA TRP A 178 21.01 9.73 -4.67
C TRP A 178 21.36 8.24 -4.71
N PHE A 179 20.32 7.39 -4.75
CA PHE A 179 20.43 5.94 -4.76
C PHE A 179 19.69 5.35 -5.97
N ASP A 180 20.08 4.14 -6.37
CA ASP A 180 19.28 3.26 -7.25
C ASP A 180 18.09 2.66 -6.50
#